data_AF-A0A0C1EIM4-F1
#
_entry.id   AF-A0A0C1EIM4-F1
#
_cell.length_a   1.000
_cell.length_b   1.000
_cell.length_c   1.000
_cell.angle_alpha   90.00
_cell.angle_beta   90.00
_cell.angle_gamma   90.00
#
_symmetry.space_group_name_H-M   'P 1'
#
loop_
_entity.id
_entity.type
_entity.pdbx_description
1 polymer ?
#
loop_
_entity_poly.entity_id
_entity_poly.type
_entity_poly.pdbx_seq_one_letter_code
_entity_poly.pdbx_strand_id
1 'polypeptide(L)'
;MRRAGMITEQTLAPPVLQYIQEWFGSIIARPIDFDNRMNPVSPCGHSMEKEAAHYIAPSPTLRPAQRIELYNQQYWWRLLNVLHEVFPFVTCLFGYREFNQVLGFPFLVKYPPAHWFLQAIGDRLPLFVQKYYRADDFQLVYDATQLDCAFNQAFYSAHIPTNLQEMMLGDSEAVLAKSLVLQPHMQVFAFKYDLVEFRQAFLKQNPDYWLEHDFPELKHVPTFCAVFRNDFNQVVTTPLDPDEYHFLSLFRSGCSIDQACEWLDEQTDPIFENSAENLQKWFHKWFLEQWLTLDTKSSIE
;
A
#
# COMPACT_ATOMS: atom_id res chain seq x y z
N MET A 1 5.72 -32.38 -28.10
CA MET A 1 5.13 -33.25 -27.06
C MET A 1 4.21 -32.41 -26.19
N ARG A 2 2.90 -32.60 -26.32
CA ARG A 2 1.86 -31.88 -25.58
C ARG A 2 1.85 -32.36 -24.13
N ARG A 3 2.05 -31.46 -23.14
CA ARG A 3 1.70 -31.75 -21.75
C ARG A 3 0.17 -31.71 -21.65
N ALA A 4 -0.42 -32.88 -21.43
CA ALA A 4 -1.82 -33.02 -21.10
C ALA A 4 -2.15 -32.21 -19.84
N GLY A 5 -3.27 -31.48 -19.89
CA GLY A 5 -3.79 -30.72 -18.76
C GLY A 5 -4.09 -31.66 -17.59
N MET A 6 -3.46 -31.41 -16.46
CA MET A 6 -3.98 -31.86 -15.17
C MET A 6 -5.21 -31.01 -14.88
N ILE A 7 -6.38 -31.60 -15.06
CA ILE A 7 -7.62 -31.14 -14.46
C ILE A 7 -7.40 -31.27 -12.95
N THR A 8 -7.20 -30.15 -12.27
CA THR A 8 -7.28 -30.10 -10.81
C THR A 8 -8.70 -30.49 -10.43
N GLU A 9 -8.92 -31.73 -10.02
CA GLU A 9 -10.10 -32.08 -9.22
C GLU A 9 -10.10 -31.13 -8.01
N GLN A 10 -10.99 -30.15 -8.02
CA GLN A 10 -11.30 -29.37 -6.83
C GLN A 10 -11.93 -30.34 -5.84
N THR A 11 -11.11 -30.89 -4.95
CA THR A 11 -11.59 -31.67 -3.82
C THR A 11 -12.51 -30.77 -2.99
N LEU A 12 -13.82 -30.90 -3.17
CA LEU A 12 -14.81 -30.17 -2.38
C LEU A 12 -14.66 -30.58 -0.91
N ALA A 13 -14.50 -29.60 -0.02
CA ALA A 13 -14.42 -29.86 1.41
C ALA A 13 -15.72 -30.56 1.88
N PRO A 14 -15.63 -31.51 2.83
CA PRO A 14 -16.84 -32.08 3.43
C PRO A 14 -17.75 -30.98 3.97
N PRO A 15 -19.08 -31.03 3.76
CA PRO A 15 -19.99 -29.95 4.17
C PRO A 15 -19.88 -29.54 5.65
N VAL A 16 -19.59 -30.52 6.52
CA VAL A 16 -19.37 -30.27 7.96
C VAL A 16 -18.13 -29.41 8.21
N LEU A 17 -17.04 -29.64 7.47
CA LEU A 17 -15.81 -28.86 7.61
C LEU A 17 -16.05 -27.41 7.15
N GLN A 18 -16.70 -27.25 5.99
CA GLN A 18 -17.05 -25.94 5.46
C GLN A 18 -17.90 -25.15 6.49
N TYR A 19 -18.93 -25.78 7.03
CA TYR A 19 -19.79 -25.16 8.04
C TYR A 19 -19.02 -24.71 9.29
N ILE A 20 -18.12 -25.55 9.82
CA ILE A 20 -17.29 -25.21 10.98
C ILE A 20 -16.33 -24.06 10.66
N GLN A 21 -15.75 -24.05 9.46
CA GLN A 21 -14.84 -22.98 9.01
C GLN A 21 -15.58 -21.64 8.86
N GLU A 22 -16.76 -21.65 8.26
CA GLU A 22 -17.62 -20.48 8.13
C GLU A 22 -18.05 -19.95 9.50
N TRP A 23 -18.50 -20.83 10.39
CA TRP A 23 -18.84 -20.49 11.77
C TRP A 23 -17.64 -19.86 12.50
N PHE A 24 -16.49 -20.52 12.51
CA PHE A 24 -15.29 -20.04 13.19
C PHE A 24 -14.84 -18.69 12.64
N GLY A 25 -14.77 -18.55 11.31
CA GLY A 25 -14.44 -17.31 10.62
C GLY A 25 -15.39 -16.16 10.96
N SER A 26 -16.69 -16.44 11.00
CA SER A 26 -17.73 -15.45 11.34
C SER A 26 -17.63 -14.92 12.76
N ILE A 27 -16.98 -15.66 13.67
CA ILE A 27 -16.75 -15.23 15.05
C ILE A 27 -15.43 -14.46 15.14
N ILE A 28 -14.32 -15.04 14.69
CA ILE A 28 -13.00 -14.42 14.89
C ILE A 28 -12.83 -13.11 14.13
N ALA A 29 -13.55 -12.93 13.01
CA ALA A 29 -13.50 -11.70 12.23
C ALA A 29 -14.34 -10.56 12.82
N ARG A 30 -15.19 -10.82 13.82
CA ARG A 30 -15.98 -9.76 14.44
C ARG A 30 -15.12 -8.86 15.31
N PRO A 31 -15.33 -7.53 15.28
CA PRO A 31 -14.55 -6.60 16.09
C PRO A 31 -14.57 -6.94 17.58
N ILE A 32 -13.37 -6.99 18.16
CA ILE A 32 -13.19 -6.92 19.61
C ILE A 32 -13.56 -5.52 20.11
N ASP A 33 -13.95 -5.37 21.37
CA ASP A 33 -14.10 -4.04 21.97
C ASP A 33 -12.74 -3.43 22.38
N PHE A 34 -12.77 -2.22 22.95
CA PHE A 34 -11.57 -1.52 23.41
C PHE A 34 -10.87 -2.21 24.59
N ASP A 35 -11.54 -3.12 25.29
CA ASP A 35 -10.99 -3.97 26.35
C ASP A 35 -10.50 -5.32 25.80
N ASN A 36 -10.40 -5.44 24.47
CA ASN A 36 -10.05 -6.65 23.73
C ASN A 36 -11.01 -7.83 24.00
N ARG A 37 -12.27 -7.58 24.30
CA ARG A 37 -13.27 -8.64 24.55
C ARG A 37 -14.01 -8.97 23.27
N MET A 38 -14.34 -10.25 23.12
CA MET A 38 -15.20 -10.72 22.03
C MET A 38 -16.66 -10.35 22.32
N ASN A 39 -17.46 -10.16 21.26
CA ASN A 39 -18.90 -9.97 21.41
C ASN A 39 -19.55 -11.19 22.13
N PRO A 40 -20.31 -10.98 23.23
CA PRO A 40 -20.92 -12.07 23.99
C PRO A 40 -22.11 -12.74 23.27
N VAL A 41 -22.56 -12.15 22.16
CA VAL A 41 -23.64 -12.66 21.31
C VAL A 41 -23.06 -13.09 19.97
N SER A 42 -23.36 -14.31 19.51
CA SER A 42 -22.90 -14.85 18.23
C SER A 42 -23.56 -14.16 17.02
N PRO A 43 -23.05 -14.35 15.79
CA PRO A 43 -23.70 -13.84 14.58
C PRO A 43 -25.15 -14.30 14.42
N CYS A 44 -25.50 -15.48 14.97
CA CYS A 44 -26.84 -16.04 14.97
C CYS A 44 -27.75 -15.47 16.07
N GLY A 45 -27.26 -14.53 16.90
CA GLY A 45 -28.04 -13.93 17.99
C GLY A 45 -28.08 -14.75 19.28
N HIS A 46 -27.35 -15.85 19.37
CA HIS A 46 -27.30 -16.68 20.57
C HIS A 46 -26.21 -16.22 21.54
N SER A 47 -26.30 -16.66 22.79
CA SER A 47 -25.20 -16.51 23.74
C SER A 47 -23.96 -17.26 23.23
N MET A 48 -22.84 -16.57 23.13
CA MET A 48 -21.57 -17.14 22.69
C MET A 48 -21.09 -18.28 23.61
N GLU A 49 -21.40 -18.20 24.92
CA GLU A 49 -21.13 -19.27 25.88
C GLU A 49 -21.81 -20.59 25.48
N LYS A 50 -23.09 -20.52 25.09
CA LYS A 50 -23.86 -21.69 24.68
C LYS A 50 -23.42 -22.17 23.30
N GLU A 51 -23.26 -21.24 22.35
CA GLU A 51 -22.94 -21.61 20.97
C GLU A 51 -21.56 -22.25 20.87
N ALA A 52 -20.52 -21.64 21.47
CA ALA A 52 -19.16 -22.17 21.43
C ALA A 52 -19.05 -23.60 22.00
N ALA A 53 -19.85 -23.95 23.00
CA ALA A 53 -19.87 -25.29 23.60
C ALA A 53 -20.34 -26.40 22.63
N HIS A 54 -21.01 -26.06 21.53
CA HIS A 54 -21.40 -27.03 20.50
C HIS A 54 -20.24 -27.40 19.57
N TYR A 55 -19.26 -26.51 19.41
CA TYR A 55 -18.17 -26.66 18.43
C TYR A 55 -16.81 -26.90 19.08
N ILE A 56 -16.61 -26.40 20.30
CA ILE A 56 -15.31 -26.38 20.97
C ILE A 56 -15.43 -27.13 22.29
N ALA A 57 -14.62 -28.18 22.45
CA ALA A 57 -14.50 -28.87 23.73
C ALA A 57 -13.87 -27.95 24.80
N PRO A 58 -14.26 -28.05 26.09
CA PRO A 58 -13.57 -27.35 27.16
C PRO A 58 -12.12 -27.85 27.30
N SER A 59 -11.24 -27.03 27.88
CA SER A 59 -9.94 -27.46 28.38
C SER A 59 -9.95 -27.48 29.91
N PRO A 60 -8.91 -28.00 30.58
CA PRO A 60 -8.80 -27.95 32.04
C PRO A 60 -8.85 -26.53 32.63
N THR A 61 -8.49 -25.50 31.84
CA THR A 61 -8.35 -24.11 32.30
C THR A 61 -9.28 -23.13 31.61
N LEU A 62 -9.85 -23.47 30.45
CA LEU A 62 -10.65 -22.55 29.65
C LEU A 62 -11.95 -23.19 29.19
N ARG A 63 -13.04 -22.44 29.36
CA ARG A 63 -14.34 -22.74 28.78
C ARG A 63 -14.32 -22.54 27.26
N PRO A 64 -15.21 -23.20 26.50
CA PRO A 64 -15.28 -23.06 25.04
C PRO A 64 -15.31 -21.61 24.54
N ALA A 65 -16.12 -20.74 25.16
CA ALA A 65 -16.19 -19.32 24.79
C ALA A 65 -14.89 -18.54 25.05
N GLN A 66 -14.17 -18.87 26.13
CA GLN A 66 -12.86 -18.26 26.41
C GLN A 66 -11.82 -18.70 25.38
N ARG A 67 -11.92 -19.94 24.88
CA ARG A 67 -11.01 -20.42 23.82
C ARG A 67 -11.23 -19.68 22.51
N ILE A 68 -12.47 -19.52 22.05
CA ILE A 68 -12.77 -18.77 20.81
C ILE A 68 -12.47 -17.27 20.97
N GLU A 69 -12.65 -16.70 22.17
CA GLU A 69 -12.24 -15.32 22.47
C GLU A 69 -10.75 -15.09 22.20
N LEU A 70 -9.88 -16.01 22.63
CA LEU A 70 -8.44 -15.92 22.36
C LEU A 70 -8.14 -15.90 20.86
N TYR A 71 -8.84 -16.70 20.05
CA TYR A 71 -8.66 -16.68 18.60
C TYR A 71 -9.17 -15.39 17.96
N ASN A 72 -10.29 -14.85 18.46
CA ASN A 72 -10.80 -13.55 18.03
C ASN A 72 -9.80 -12.42 18.34
N GLN A 73 -9.25 -12.39 19.56
CA GLN A 73 -8.20 -11.45 19.95
C GLN A 73 -6.96 -11.57 19.05
N GLN A 74 -6.44 -12.79 18.89
CA GLN A 74 -5.25 -13.06 18.07
C GLN A 74 -5.45 -12.65 16.61
N TYR A 75 -6.65 -12.88 16.06
CA TYR A 75 -6.99 -12.44 14.72
C TYR A 75 -6.85 -10.92 14.59
N TRP A 76 -7.47 -10.15 15.49
CA TRP A 76 -7.41 -8.68 15.45
C TRP A 76 -6.01 -8.13 15.72
N TRP A 77 -5.29 -8.66 16.70
CA TRP A 77 -3.91 -8.24 16.97
C TRP A 77 -3.00 -8.52 15.77
N ARG A 78 -3.19 -9.64 15.06
CA ARG A 78 -2.46 -9.92 13.82
C ARG A 78 -2.72 -8.85 12.76
N LEU A 79 -3.97 -8.44 12.56
CA LEU A 79 -4.30 -7.41 11.56
C LEU A 79 -3.68 -6.06 11.93
N LEU A 80 -3.78 -5.66 13.20
CA LEU A 80 -3.22 -4.41 13.70
C LEU A 80 -1.69 -4.40 13.59
N ASN A 81 -1.03 -5.51 13.97
CA ASN A 81 0.43 -5.63 13.84
C ASN A 81 0.89 -5.50 12.39
N VAL A 82 0.16 -6.10 11.42
CA VAL A 82 0.49 -5.90 10.00
C VAL A 82 0.28 -4.45 9.57
N LEU A 83 -0.76 -3.76 10.07
CA LEU A 83 -0.88 -2.33 9.80
C LEU A 83 0.30 -1.52 10.36
N HIS A 84 0.86 -1.89 11.51
CA HIS A 84 2.07 -1.24 12.02
C HIS A 84 3.29 -1.50 11.14
N GLU A 85 3.44 -2.73 10.62
CA GLU A 85 4.52 -3.10 9.71
C GLU A 85 4.41 -2.39 8.35
N VAL A 86 3.19 -2.23 7.84
CA VAL A 86 2.91 -1.56 6.55
C VAL A 86 2.97 -0.04 6.66
N PHE A 87 2.61 0.53 7.82
CA PHE A 87 2.61 1.97 8.09
C PHE A 87 3.52 2.36 9.25
N PRO A 88 4.82 2.05 9.20
CA PRO A 88 5.70 2.26 10.33
C PRO A 88 5.92 3.74 10.65
N PHE A 89 5.93 4.62 9.64
CA PHE A 89 6.07 6.06 9.86
C PHE A 89 4.81 6.64 10.49
N VAL A 90 3.64 6.31 9.96
CA VAL A 90 2.37 6.74 10.57
C VAL A 90 2.23 6.16 11.98
N THR A 91 2.63 4.92 12.21
CA THR A 91 2.61 4.33 13.56
C THR A 91 3.50 5.11 14.52
N CYS A 92 4.66 5.60 14.09
CA CYS A 92 5.51 6.44 14.94
C CYS A 92 4.94 7.85 15.19
N LEU A 93 4.13 8.41 14.29
CA LEU A 93 3.47 9.71 14.51
C LEU A 93 2.43 9.65 15.65
N PHE A 94 1.81 8.48 15.86
CA PHE A 94 0.77 8.30 16.87
C PHE A 94 1.22 7.50 18.10
N GLY A 95 2.20 6.61 17.96
CA GLY A 95 2.42 5.49 18.90
C GLY A 95 1.44 4.34 18.65
N TYR A 96 1.72 3.16 19.22
CA TYR A 96 0.94 1.95 18.91
C TYR A 96 -0.54 2.07 19.32
N ARG A 97 -0.80 2.63 20.50
CA ARG A 97 -2.14 2.68 21.08
C ARG A 97 -3.04 3.64 20.32
N GLU A 98 -2.60 4.88 20.15
CA GLU A 98 -3.36 5.92 19.47
C GLU A 98 -3.52 5.58 17.98
N PHE A 99 -2.50 5.00 17.32
CA PHE A 99 -2.65 4.48 15.96
C PHE A 99 -3.79 3.46 15.87
N ASN A 100 -3.83 2.49 16.78
CA ASN A 100 -4.88 1.47 16.79
C ASN A 100 -6.27 2.07 17.02
N GLN A 101 -6.40 3.04 17.92
CA GLN A 101 -7.68 3.65 18.27
C GLN A 101 -8.21 4.59 17.19
N VAL A 102 -7.33 5.40 16.60
CA VAL A 102 -7.71 6.47 15.67
C VAL A 102 -7.79 5.99 14.23
N LEU A 103 -6.85 5.13 13.82
CA LEU A 103 -6.72 4.68 12.44
C LEU A 103 -7.01 3.19 12.31
N GLY A 104 -6.24 2.33 12.96
CA GLY A 104 -6.22 0.88 12.71
C GLY A 104 -7.57 0.21 12.89
N PHE A 105 -8.17 0.30 14.08
CA PHE A 105 -9.44 -0.34 14.37
C PHE A 105 -10.61 0.23 13.56
N PRO A 106 -10.83 1.57 13.50
CA PRO A 106 -11.87 2.16 12.65
C PRO A 106 -11.72 1.80 11.17
N PHE A 107 -10.47 1.73 10.67
CA PHE A 107 -10.17 1.32 9.30
C PHE A 107 -10.56 -0.13 9.04
N LEU A 108 -10.14 -1.08 9.89
CA LEU A 108 -10.40 -2.51 9.72
C LEU A 108 -11.89 -2.86 9.84
N VAL A 109 -12.64 -2.15 10.70
CA VAL A 109 -14.09 -2.30 10.78
C VAL A 109 -14.76 -1.89 9.46
N LYS A 110 -14.24 -0.85 8.81
CA LYS A 110 -14.81 -0.30 7.58
C LYS A 110 -14.36 -1.05 6.32
N TYR A 111 -13.12 -1.50 6.32
CA TYR A 111 -12.47 -2.19 5.21
C TYR A 111 -11.88 -3.51 5.73
N PRO A 112 -12.74 -4.49 6.07
CA PRO A 112 -12.26 -5.79 6.56
C PRO A 112 -11.41 -6.48 5.49
N PRO A 113 -10.44 -7.32 5.89
CA PRO A 113 -9.62 -8.07 4.94
C PRO A 113 -10.49 -8.91 4.00
N ALA A 114 -10.33 -8.70 2.70
CA ALA A 114 -11.05 -9.43 1.65
C ALA A 114 -10.12 -10.28 0.78
N HIS A 115 -8.83 -10.34 1.11
CA HIS A 115 -7.81 -10.99 0.31
C HIS A 115 -6.81 -11.75 1.21
N TRP A 116 -6.27 -12.86 0.70
CA TRP A 116 -5.33 -13.72 1.43
C TRP A 116 -3.96 -13.06 1.63
N PHE A 117 -3.58 -12.14 0.73
CA PHE A 117 -2.32 -11.41 0.81
C PHE A 117 -2.43 -10.27 1.83
N LEU A 118 -1.98 -10.56 3.06
CA LEU A 118 -2.16 -9.70 4.20
C LEU A 118 -1.40 -8.37 4.09
N GLN A 119 -0.31 -8.29 3.33
CA GLN A 119 0.43 -7.04 3.15
C GLN A 119 -0.36 -5.98 2.36
N ALA A 120 -1.37 -6.37 1.58
CA ALA A 120 -2.27 -5.43 0.89
C ALA A 120 -3.44 -4.95 1.77
N ILE A 121 -3.50 -5.34 3.05
CA ILE A 121 -4.57 -4.92 3.98
C ILE A 121 -4.66 -3.40 4.09
N GLY A 122 -3.51 -2.73 3.96
CA GLY A 122 -3.34 -1.30 4.12
C GLY A 122 -3.72 -0.44 2.91
N ASP A 123 -3.92 -1.02 1.73
CA ASP A 123 -3.97 -0.27 0.45
C ASP A 123 -5.03 0.83 0.41
N ARG A 124 -6.08 0.71 1.23
CA ARG A 124 -7.18 1.68 1.33
C ARG A 124 -7.02 2.67 2.49
N LEU A 125 -5.97 2.57 3.30
CA LEU A 125 -5.76 3.48 4.43
C LEU A 125 -5.59 4.94 3.99
N PRO A 126 -4.87 5.29 2.91
CA PRO A 126 -4.83 6.68 2.45
C PRO A 126 -6.23 7.23 2.11
N LEU A 127 -7.07 6.42 1.45
CA LEU A 127 -8.47 6.77 1.15
C LEU A 127 -9.30 6.94 2.43
N PHE A 128 -9.07 6.07 3.43
CA PHE A 128 -9.72 6.18 4.73
C PHE A 128 -9.35 7.49 5.44
N VAL A 129 -8.06 7.80 5.52
CA VAL A 129 -7.55 9.04 6.12
C VAL A 129 -8.16 10.26 5.42
N GLN A 130 -8.12 10.29 4.08
CA GLN A 130 -8.73 11.37 3.30
C GLN A 130 -10.21 11.60 3.65
N LYS A 131 -10.98 10.52 3.79
CA LYS A 131 -12.43 10.58 3.99
C LYS A 131 -12.87 10.77 5.44
N TYR A 132 -12.11 10.28 6.41
CA TYR A 132 -12.58 10.13 7.79
C TYR A 132 -11.68 10.76 8.85
N TYR A 133 -10.39 10.98 8.58
CA TYR A 133 -9.50 11.62 9.54
C TYR A 133 -9.74 13.14 9.54
N ARG A 134 -10.06 13.71 10.71
CA ARG A 134 -10.44 15.12 10.88
C ARG A 134 -9.73 15.67 12.10
N ALA A 135 -8.53 16.19 11.88
CA ALA A 135 -7.69 16.85 12.88
C ALA A 135 -6.79 17.89 12.17
N ASP A 136 -6.16 18.77 12.95
CA ASP A 136 -5.36 19.88 12.43
C ASP A 136 -4.10 19.41 11.67
N ASP A 137 -3.61 18.23 12.01
CA ASP A 137 -2.46 17.57 11.39
C ASP A 137 -2.82 16.72 10.16
N PHE A 138 -4.05 16.84 9.63
CA PHE A 138 -4.56 16.04 8.51
C PHE A 138 -3.59 15.91 7.35
N GLN A 139 -2.99 17.03 6.90
CA GLN A 139 -2.10 17.02 5.74
C GLN A 139 -0.86 16.15 5.99
N LEU A 140 -0.24 16.28 7.17
CA LEU A 140 0.93 15.49 7.55
C LEU A 140 0.59 13.99 7.61
N VAL A 141 -0.52 13.64 8.27
CA VAL A 141 -0.95 12.25 8.42
C VAL A 141 -1.31 11.63 7.08
N TYR A 142 -2.00 12.37 6.21
CA TYR A 142 -2.36 11.91 4.87
C TYR A 142 -1.12 11.67 4.00
N ASP A 143 -0.18 12.61 3.97
CA ASP A 143 1.04 12.48 3.18
C ASP A 143 1.95 11.36 3.72
N ALA A 144 2.06 11.22 5.04
CA ALA A 144 2.77 10.11 5.69
C ALA A 144 2.15 8.75 5.33
N THR A 145 0.82 8.66 5.33
CA THR A 145 0.08 7.45 4.96
C THR A 145 0.30 7.10 3.49
N GLN A 146 0.30 8.09 2.60
CA GLN A 146 0.61 7.87 1.18
C GLN A 146 2.04 7.36 0.98
N LEU A 147 3.00 7.95 1.69
CA LEU A 147 4.41 7.55 1.59
C LEU A 147 4.62 6.11 2.05
N ASP A 148 4.14 5.74 3.24
CA ASP A 148 4.24 4.35 3.73
C ASP A 148 3.52 3.35 2.82
N CYS A 149 2.32 3.72 2.32
CA CYS A 149 1.59 2.90 1.36
C CYS A 149 2.42 2.64 0.10
N ALA A 150 3.09 3.67 -0.43
CA ALA A 150 3.96 3.54 -1.59
C ALA A 150 5.17 2.64 -1.32
N PHE A 151 5.79 2.74 -0.15
CA PHE A 151 6.88 1.85 0.24
C PHE A 151 6.44 0.38 0.24
N ASN A 152 5.28 0.09 0.82
CA ASN A 152 4.73 -1.26 0.86
C ASN A 152 4.30 -1.76 -0.53
N GLN A 153 3.59 -0.94 -1.31
CA GLN A 153 3.15 -1.30 -2.67
C GLN A 153 4.31 -1.56 -3.60
N ALA A 154 5.35 -0.71 -3.57
CA ALA A 154 6.57 -0.91 -4.34
C ALA A 154 7.21 -2.28 -4.08
N PHE A 155 7.10 -2.81 -2.86
CA PHE A 155 7.69 -4.09 -2.50
C PHE A 155 7.05 -5.29 -3.23
N TYR A 156 5.72 -5.33 -3.38
CA TYR A 156 5.03 -6.49 -3.96
C TYR A 156 4.42 -6.27 -5.34
N SER A 157 4.33 -5.02 -5.81
CA SER A 157 3.84 -4.71 -7.16
C SER A 157 4.65 -5.44 -8.23
N ALA A 158 3.98 -5.87 -9.29
CA ALA A 158 4.63 -6.52 -10.41
C ALA A 158 5.64 -5.58 -11.10
N HIS A 159 6.73 -6.16 -11.61
CA HIS A 159 7.61 -5.49 -12.56
C HIS A 159 7.19 -5.90 -13.97
N ILE A 160 6.91 -4.93 -14.85
CA ILE A 160 6.53 -5.20 -16.24
C ILE A 160 7.77 -4.97 -17.11
N PRO A 161 8.35 -6.01 -17.72
CA PRO A 161 9.57 -5.87 -18.52
C PRO A 161 9.37 -4.88 -19.66
N THR A 162 10.20 -3.85 -19.70
CA THR A 162 10.22 -2.90 -20.81
C THR A 162 11.03 -3.54 -21.94
N ASN A 163 10.41 -3.84 -23.08
CA ASN A 163 11.13 -4.40 -24.23
C ASN A 163 11.94 -3.29 -24.91
N LEU A 164 13.08 -2.93 -24.30
CA LEU A 164 13.99 -1.89 -24.80
C LEU A 164 14.46 -2.19 -26.22
N GLN A 165 14.60 -3.47 -26.60
CA GLN A 165 14.94 -3.86 -27.97
C GLN A 165 13.87 -3.43 -28.97
N GLU A 166 12.59 -3.54 -28.62
CA GLU A 166 11.49 -3.09 -29.48
C GLU A 166 11.43 -1.56 -29.59
N MET A 167 11.86 -0.84 -28.56
CA MET A 167 12.01 0.62 -28.60
C MET A 167 13.23 1.07 -29.41
N MET A 168 14.29 0.26 -29.48
CA MET A 168 15.54 0.60 -30.18
C MET A 168 15.57 0.11 -31.64
N LEU A 169 14.76 -0.90 -31.99
CA LEU A 169 14.67 -1.48 -33.35
C LEU A 169 13.45 -0.99 -34.13
N GLY A 170 12.50 -0.31 -33.47
CA GLY A 170 11.34 0.28 -34.10
C GLY A 170 11.70 1.52 -34.93
N ASP A 171 10.83 1.88 -35.86
CA ASP A 171 10.86 3.22 -36.47
C ASP A 171 10.75 4.27 -35.37
N SER A 172 11.61 5.30 -35.39
CA SER A 172 11.68 6.31 -34.34
C SER A 172 10.34 7.00 -34.11
N GLU A 173 9.59 7.25 -35.18
CA GLU A 173 8.27 7.89 -35.13
C GLU A 173 7.23 6.95 -34.47
N ALA A 174 7.30 5.65 -34.78
CA ALA A 174 6.43 4.66 -34.18
C ALA A 174 6.71 4.43 -32.68
N VAL A 175 7.95 4.63 -32.22
CA VAL A 175 8.35 4.50 -30.82
C VAL A 175 7.88 5.69 -29.99
N LEU A 176 8.00 6.90 -30.53
CA LEU A 176 7.57 8.13 -29.86
C LEU A 176 6.05 8.19 -29.65
N ALA A 177 5.29 7.59 -30.56
CA ALA A 177 3.83 7.49 -30.49
C ALA A 177 3.33 6.41 -29.49
N LYS A 178 4.19 5.52 -28.97
CA LYS A 178 3.77 4.49 -28.01
C LYS A 178 3.42 5.11 -26.65
N SER A 179 2.29 4.72 -26.09
CA SER A 179 1.90 5.10 -24.72
C SER A 179 2.80 4.43 -23.68
N LEU A 180 3.42 5.25 -22.84
CA LEU A 180 4.24 4.84 -21.70
C LEU A 180 3.50 5.11 -20.40
N VAL A 181 3.71 4.21 -19.44
CA VAL A 181 3.21 4.33 -18.06
C VAL A 181 4.33 4.12 -17.06
N LEU A 182 4.18 4.68 -15.86
CA LEU A 182 5.04 4.34 -14.73
C LEU A 182 4.93 2.84 -14.41
N GLN A 183 6.02 2.22 -13.96
CA GLN A 183 5.98 0.87 -13.43
C GLN A 183 4.98 0.75 -12.26
N PRO A 184 4.31 -0.40 -12.07
CA PRO A 184 3.37 -0.58 -10.97
C PRO A 184 3.98 -0.46 -9.57
N HIS A 185 5.30 -0.68 -9.46
CA HIS A 185 6.06 -0.55 -8.20
C HIS A 185 6.62 0.86 -7.98
N MET A 186 6.30 1.80 -8.87
CA MET A 186 6.81 3.17 -8.83
C MET A 186 5.69 4.18 -8.57
N GLN A 187 5.97 5.12 -7.68
CA GLN A 187 5.11 6.26 -7.40
C GLN A 187 5.97 7.51 -7.26
N VAL A 188 5.43 8.66 -7.67
CA VAL A 188 6.09 9.96 -7.52
C VAL A 188 5.27 10.83 -6.59
N PHE A 189 5.89 11.72 -5.83
CA PHE A 189 5.22 12.57 -4.85
C PHE A 189 5.72 14.01 -4.91
N ALA A 190 4.82 14.93 -4.58
CA ALA A 190 5.13 16.33 -4.29
C ALA A 190 4.58 16.62 -2.90
N PHE A 191 5.48 16.89 -1.96
CA PHE A 191 5.14 17.18 -0.57
C PHE A 191 5.48 18.63 -0.23
N LYS A 192 4.74 19.21 0.72
CA LYS A 192 5.03 20.56 1.25
C LYS A 192 6.22 20.60 2.21
N TYR A 193 6.65 19.43 2.67
CA TYR A 193 7.70 19.23 3.65
C TYR A 193 8.65 18.14 3.16
N ASP A 194 9.86 18.08 3.72
CA ASP A 194 10.78 16.97 3.50
C ASP A 194 10.35 15.74 4.31
N LEU A 195 9.30 15.07 3.82
CA LEU A 195 8.76 13.89 4.48
C LEU A 195 9.66 12.66 4.37
N VAL A 196 10.59 12.63 3.40
CA VAL A 196 11.49 11.49 3.21
C VAL A 196 12.54 11.47 4.31
N GLU A 197 13.24 12.59 4.54
CA GLU A 197 14.20 12.68 5.64
C GLU A 197 13.50 12.57 7.00
N PHE A 198 12.32 13.19 7.14
CA PHE A 198 11.53 13.13 8.36
C PHE A 198 11.14 11.68 8.69
N ARG A 199 10.61 10.92 7.71
CA ARG A 199 10.35 9.49 7.86
C ARG A 199 11.59 8.72 8.29
N GLN A 200 12.73 8.93 7.64
CA GLN A 200 13.98 8.24 8.01
C GLN A 200 14.42 8.54 9.44
N ALA A 201 14.19 9.75 9.95
CA ALA A 201 14.49 10.11 11.33
C ALA A 201 13.58 9.35 12.32
N PHE A 202 12.28 9.27 12.05
CA PHE A 202 11.32 8.53 12.89
C PHE A 202 11.66 7.04 13.00
N LEU A 203 12.00 6.40 11.88
CA LEU A 203 12.23 4.96 11.82
C LEU A 203 13.53 4.49 12.49
N LYS A 204 14.34 5.41 13.03
CA LYS A 204 15.51 5.07 13.86
C LYS A 204 15.12 4.63 15.28
N GLN A 205 13.88 4.91 15.68
CA GLN A 205 13.36 4.59 17.01
C GLN A 205 12.11 3.72 16.89
N ASN A 206 11.69 3.13 18.01
CA ASN A 206 10.38 2.47 18.05
C ASN A 206 9.24 3.52 18.08
N PRO A 207 8.00 3.15 17.72
CA PRO A 207 6.89 4.10 17.69
C PRO A 207 6.64 4.83 19.01
N ASP A 208 6.68 4.12 20.15
CA ASP A 208 6.33 4.70 21.45
C ASP A 208 7.42 5.62 22.03
N TYR A 209 8.66 5.60 21.49
CA TYR A 209 9.73 6.53 21.88
C TYR A 209 9.28 7.99 21.76
N TRP A 210 8.55 8.30 20.69
CA TRP A 210 8.12 9.66 20.36
C TRP A 210 6.95 10.17 21.22
N LEU A 211 6.38 9.34 22.09
CA LEU A 211 5.39 9.78 23.08
C LEU A 211 6.01 10.61 24.21
N GLU A 212 7.31 10.43 24.45
CA GLU A 212 8.07 11.07 25.53
C GLU A 212 9.20 11.98 25.02
N HIS A 213 9.36 12.10 23.71
CA HIS A 213 10.44 12.86 23.07
C HIS A 213 9.89 13.78 21.98
N ASP A 214 10.53 14.92 21.81
CA ASP A 214 10.20 15.85 20.74
C ASP A 214 10.42 15.20 19.37
N PHE A 215 9.51 15.46 18.44
CA PHE A 215 9.66 15.01 17.07
C PHE A 215 10.90 15.65 16.42
N PRO A 216 11.52 14.99 15.43
CA PRO A 216 12.56 15.61 14.60
C PRO A 216 12.06 16.92 13.98
N GLU A 217 12.99 17.76 13.53
CA GLU A 217 12.60 18.98 12.80
C GLU A 217 11.94 18.62 11.46
N LEU A 218 10.70 19.07 11.26
CA LEU A 218 10.01 18.98 9.98
C LEU A 218 10.42 20.18 9.10
N LYS A 219 11.26 19.93 8.08
CA LYS A 219 11.69 20.99 7.17
C LYS A 219 10.55 21.43 6.23
N HIS A 220 10.20 22.70 6.26
CA HIS A 220 9.14 23.32 5.45
C HIS A 220 9.63 23.70 4.04
N VAL A 221 10.15 22.72 3.31
CA VAL A 221 10.59 22.89 1.92
C VAL A 221 9.78 21.98 1.01
N PRO A 222 9.25 22.49 -0.12
CA PRO A 222 8.63 21.64 -1.13
C PRO A 222 9.62 20.59 -1.60
N THR A 223 9.22 19.32 -1.54
CA THR A 223 10.09 18.19 -1.86
C THR A 223 9.39 17.30 -2.87
N PHE A 224 10.12 16.92 -3.91
CA PHE A 224 9.64 16.01 -4.95
C PHE A 224 10.48 14.74 -4.92
N CYS A 225 9.84 13.58 -4.94
CA CYS A 225 10.56 12.31 -4.87
C CYS A 225 9.86 11.20 -5.65
N ALA A 226 10.64 10.21 -6.08
CA ALA A 226 10.13 8.92 -6.53
C ALA A 226 10.37 7.87 -5.46
N VAL A 227 9.37 7.01 -5.21
CA VAL A 227 9.46 5.78 -4.44
C VAL A 227 9.35 4.62 -5.44
N PHE A 228 10.32 3.73 -5.49
CA PHE A 228 10.31 2.61 -6.43
C PHE A 228 11.13 1.42 -5.92
N ARG A 229 10.94 0.26 -6.53
CA ARG A 229 11.77 -0.93 -6.27
C ARG A 229 12.87 -1.02 -7.32
N ASN A 230 14.13 -0.95 -6.88
CA ASN A 230 15.28 -1.05 -7.77
C ASN A 230 15.56 -2.51 -8.21
N ASP A 231 16.55 -2.69 -9.09
CA ASP A 231 16.95 -4.00 -9.61
C ASP A 231 17.52 -4.97 -8.55
N PHE A 232 17.88 -4.45 -7.37
CA PHE A 232 18.27 -5.26 -6.20
C PHE A 232 17.09 -5.66 -5.32
N ASN A 233 15.84 -5.44 -5.77
CA ASN A 233 14.60 -5.66 -5.02
C ASN A 233 14.50 -4.84 -3.73
N GLN A 234 15.19 -3.71 -3.64
CA GLN A 234 15.09 -2.79 -2.52
C GLN A 234 14.15 -1.64 -2.88
N VAL A 235 13.25 -1.31 -1.97
CA VAL A 235 12.40 -0.12 -2.11
C VAL A 235 13.20 1.09 -1.65
N VAL A 236 13.41 2.03 -2.57
CA VAL A 236 14.25 3.20 -2.37
C VAL A 236 13.49 4.46 -2.74
N THR A 237 14.01 5.59 -2.26
CA THR A 237 13.57 6.93 -2.64
C THR A 237 14.68 7.68 -3.34
N THR A 238 14.34 8.45 -4.37
CA THR A 238 15.28 9.40 -4.98
C THR A 238 14.61 10.76 -5.11
N PRO A 239 15.32 11.87 -4.82
CA PRO A 239 14.79 13.21 -5.07
C PRO A 239 14.59 13.44 -6.58
N LEU A 240 13.62 14.27 -6.90
CA LEU A 240 13.33 14.74 -8.26
C LEU A 240 13.45 16.27 -8.28
N ASP A 241 13.93 16.80 -9.40
CA ASP A 241 13.75 18.22 -9.68
C ASP A 241 12.25 18.51 -9.88
N PRO A 242 11.75 19.72 -9.57
CA PRO A 242 10.32 20.05 -9.73
C PRO A 242 9.80 19.78 -11.15
N ASP A 243 10.59 20.16 -12.15
CA ASP A 243 10.25 19.96 -13.56
C ASP A 243 10.33 18.49 -13.97
N GLU A 244 11.31 17.73 -13.44
CA GLU A 244 11.39 16.28 -13.62
C GLU A 244 10.12 15.61 -13.09
N TYR A 245 9.66 16.01 -11.89
CA TYR A 245 8.44 15.50 -11.29
C TYR A 245 7.20 15.81 -12.15
N HIS A 246 7.06 17.05 -12.62
CA HIS A 246 5.92 17.44 -13.44
C HIS A 246 5.87 16.65 -14.75
N PHE A 247 7.00 16.54 -15.44
CA PHE A 247 7.10 15.78 -16.68
C PHE A 247 6.88 14.28 -16.47
N LEU A 248 7.54 13.68 -15.46
CA LEU A 248 7.39 12.26 -15.14
C LEU A 248 5.95 11.91 -14.69
N SER A 249 5.25 12.86 -14.09
CA SER A 249 3.86 12.67 -13.66
C SER A 249 2.87 12.51 -14.82
N LEU A 250 3.22 12.96 -16.03
CA LEU A 250 2.40 12.75 -17.23
C LEU A 250 2.19 11.26 -17.52
N PHE A 251 3.19 10.43 -17.24
CA PHE A 251 3.14 8.99 -17.47
C PHE A 251 2.34 8.22 -16.41
N ARG A 252 1.72 8.87 -15.42
CA ARG A 252 0.88 8.18 -14.41
C ARG A 252 -0.37 7.54 -15.03
N SER A 253 -0.92 8.13 -16.08
CA SER A 253 -2.19 7.70 -16.69
C SER A 253 -2.03 7.18 -18.13
N GLY A 254 -0.80 7.02 -18.61
CA GLY A 254 -0.50 6.73 -20.01
C GLY A 254 -0.27 8.01 -20.80
N CYS A 255 0.94 8.18 -21.33
CA CYS A 255 1.31 9.32 -22.17
C CYS A 255 2.38 8.86 -23.17
N SER A 256 2.28 9.29 -24.43
CA SER A 256 3.36 9.07 -25.40
C SER A 256 4.49 10.09 -25.20
N ILE A 257 5.66 9.83 -25.78
CA ILE A 257 6.77 10.80 -25.70
C ILE A 257 6.40 12.06 -26.49
N ASP A 258 5.74 11.92 -27.65
CA ASP A 258 5.27 13.06 -28.44
C ASP A 258 4.31 13.95 -27.66
N GLN A 259 3.31 13.36 -27.00
CA GLN A 259 2.36 14.09 -26.17
C GLN A 259 3.04 14.80 -24.99
N ALA A 260 4.06 14.17 -24.40
CA ALA A 260 4.82 14.78 -23.32
C ALA A 260 5.68 15.96 -23.81
N CYS A 261 6.26 15.86 -25.01
CA CYS A 261 6.98 16.95 -25.66
C CYS A 261 6.04 18.10 -26.06
N GLU A 262 4.87 17.80 -26.63
CA GLU A 262 3.84 18.80 -26.95
C GLU A 262 3.39 19.54 -25.68
N TRP A 263 3.14 18.81 -24.59
CA TRP A 263 2.82 19.42 -23.30
C TRP A 263 3.95 20.34 -22.81
N LEU A 264 5.20 19.97 -23.07
CA LEU A 264 6.35 20.78 -22.68
C LEU A 264 6.41 22.08 -23.49
N ASP A 265 6.19 22.01 -24.81
CA ASP A 265 6.14 23.17 -25.71
C ASP A 265 5.05 24.19 -25.32
N GLU A 266 3.98 23.74 -24.65
CA GLU A 266 2.92 24.59 -24.11
C GLU A 266 3.28 25.29 -22.79
N GLN A 267 4.38 24.90 -22.12
CA GLN A 267 4.82 25.52 -20.87
C GLN A 267 5.57 26.84 -21.12
N THR A 268 5.51 27.75 -20.14
CA THR A 268 6.22 29.04 -20.19
C THR A 268 7.64 28.95 -19.60
N ASP A 269 8.56 29.78 -20.08
CA ASP A 269 9.93 29.95 -19.53
C ASP A 269 9.84 30.39 -18.06
N PRO A 270 10.21 29.53 -17.07
CA PRO A 270 11.48 28.79 -16.98
C PRO A 270 11.36 27.25 -17.02
N ILE A 271 10.14 26.69 -17.00
CA ILE A 271 9.92 25.24 -16.97
C ILE A 271 10.36 24.60 -18.29
N PHE A 272 10.07 25.28 -19.40
CA PHE A 272 10.45 24.85 -20.74
C PHE A 272 11.98 24.73 -20.90
N GLU A 273 12.73 25.80 -20.62
CA GLU A 273 14.19 25.83 -20.75
C GLU A 273 14.88 24.74 -19.93
N ASN A 274 14.56 24.63 -18.63
CA ASN A 274 15.20 23.65 -17.75
C ASN A 274 14.85 22.20 -18.14
N SER A 275 13.61 21.95 -18.55
CA SER A 275 13.19 20.63 -19.01
C SER A 275 13.85 20.25 -20.32
N ALA A 276 13.90 21.15 -21.30
CA ALA A 276 14.50 20.90 -22.60
C ALA A 276 16.00 20.55 -22.49
N GLU A 277 16.73 21.23 -21.59
CA GLU A 277 18.14 20.95 -21.33
C GLU A 277 18.37 19.59 -20.63
N ASN A 278 17.42 19.13 -19.80
CA ASN A 278 17.57 17.92 -19.00
C ASN A 278 16.83 16.68 -19.55
N LEU A 279 16.00 16.83 -20.58
CA LEU A 279 15.10 15.78 -21.08
C LEU A 279 15.85 14.48 -21.42
N GLN A 280 16.97 14.58 -22.14
CA GLN A 280 17.80 13.41 -22.49
C GLN A 280 18.37 12.73 -21.22
N LYS A 281 18.82 13.52 -20.24
CA LYS A 281 19.36 13.02 -18.98
C LYS A 281 18.28 12.31 -18.16
N TRP A 282 17.07 12.87 -18.11
CA TRP A 282 15.93 12.28 -17.42
C TRP A 282 15.50 10.96 -18.05
N PHE A 283 15.28 10.91 -19.37
CA PHE A 283 14.96 9.66 -20.05
C PHE A 283 16.04 8.60 -19.85
N HIS A 284 17.32 8.98 -19.95
CA HIS A 284 18.43 8.06 -19.69
C HIS A 284 18.33 7.45 -18.28
N LYS A 285 18.12 8.29 -17.25
CA LYS A 285 17.90 7.86 -15.86
C LYS A 285 16.70 6.92 -15.74
N TRP A 286 15.56 7.28 -16.32
CA TRP A 286 14.31 6.51 -16.19
C TRP A 286 14.39 5.16 -16.90
N PHE A 287 15.07 5.06 -18.04
CA PHE A 287 15.28 3.78 -18.71
C PHE A 287 16.30 2.91 -17.98
N LEU A 288 17.36 3.51 -17.45
CA LEU A 288 18.38 2.79 -16.68
C LEU A 288 17.77 2.18 -15.40
N GLU A 289 16.93 2.93 -14.69
CA GLU A 289 16.21 2.47 -13.51
C GLU A 289 14.89 1.73 -13.84
N GLN A 290 14.58 1.56 -15.13
CA GLN A 290 13.40 0.88 -15.64
C GLN A 290 12.07 1.42 -15.10
N TRP A 291 11.97 2.74 -14.89
CA TRP A 291 10.82 3.44 -14.32
C TRP A 291 9.57 3.46 -15.21
N LEU A 292 9.77 3.34 -16.52
CA LEU A 292 8.71 3.39 -17.53
C LEU A 292 8.54 2.03 -18.20
N THR A 293 7.29 1.71 -18.54
CA THR A 293 6.91 0.53 -19.31
C THR A 293 5.81 0.88 -20.32
N LEU A 294 5.56 -0.02 -21.28
CA LEU A 294 4.52 0.19 -22.28
C LEU A 294 3.12 0.01 -21.66
N ASP A 295 2.17 0.84 -22.07
CA ASP A 295 0.78 0.67 -21.65
C ASP A 295 0.15 -0.55 -22.30
N THR A 296 0.12 -1.66 -21.57
CA THR A 296 -0.45 -2.94 -22.00
C THR A 296 -1.97 -2.91 -22.15
N LYS A 297 -2.67 -1.86 -21.68
CA LYS A 297 -4.11 -1.70 -21.92
C LYS A 297 -4.42 -1.41 -23.40
N SER A 298 -3.45 -0.88 -24.14
CA SER A 298 -3.57 -0.56 -25.57
C SER A 298 -3.54 -1.79 -26.49
N SER A 299 -3.21 -2.98 -25.96
CA SER A 299 -3.00 -4.20 -26.74
C SER A 299 -4.17 -5.19 -26.71
N ILE A 300 -5.36 -4.76 -26.24
CA ILE A 300 -6.58 -5.59 -26.13
C ILE A 300 -7.70 -5.09 -27.08
N GLU A 301 -7.37 -4.30 -28.10
CA GLU A 301 -8.31 -4.02 -29.21
C GLU A 301 -8.06 -4.94 -30.42
#